data_AF-A0A1C7MI74-F1
#
_entry.id   AF-A0A1C7MI74-F1
#
_cell.length_a   1.000
_cell.length_b   1.000
_cell.length_c   1.000
_cell.angle_alpha   90.00
_cell.angle_beta   90.00
_cell.angle_gamma   90.00
#
_symmetry.space_group_name_H-M   'P 1'
#
loop_
_entity.id
_entity.type
_entity.pdbx_description
1 polymer ?
#
loop_
_entity_poly.entity_id
_entity_poly.type
_entity_poly.pdbx_seq_one_letter_code
_entity_poly.pdbx_strand_id
1 'polypeptide(L)'
;MPTNNAAGPAAIAGYPIITVPLGFQPANTTLSPAEPTRAMGPNMPFGISFIGTAFSEFELITFAFAYEQATHTRLKVLAFPEAIPKTQLVDVVGK
;
A
#
# COMPACT_ATOMS: atom_id res chain seq x y z
N MET A 1 12.15 -0.97 -1.41
CA MET A 1 12.51 0.17 -0.53
C MET A 1 11.29 0.61 0.29
N PRO A 2 11.42 1.21 1.48
CA PRO A 2 10.27 1.82 2.17
C PRO A 2 9.58 2.89 1.32
N THR A 3 8.25 2.89 1.32
CA THR A 3 7.42 3.66 0.37
C THR A 3 7.53 5.17 0.53
N ASN A 4 7.65 5.64 1.77
CA ASN A 4 7.77 7.05 2.11
C ASN A 4 9.03 7.72 1.53
N ASN A 5 10.05 6.94 1.19
CA ASN A 5 11.33 7.45 0.67
C ASN A 5 11.51 7.16 -0.82
N ALA A 6 10.55 6.49 -1.47
CA ALA A 6 10.76 5.93 -2.81
C ALA A 6 10.37 6.82 -3.97
N ALA A 7 9.37 7.67 -3.80
CA ALA A 7 8.91 8.54 -4.86
C ALA A 7 9.97 9.56 -5.32
N GLY A 8 10.70 10.18 -4.38
CA GLY A 8 11.67 11.25 -4.70
C GLY A 8 12.78 10.81 -5.67
N PRO A 9 13.60 9.80 -5.32
CA PRO A 9 14.66 9.32 -6.20
C PRO A 9 14.15 8.78 -7.53
N ALA A 10 13.04 8.03 -7.53
CA ALA A 10 12.46 7.48 -8.76
C ALA A 10 11.96 8.58 -9.71
N ALA A 11 11.31 9.62 -9.17
CA ALA A 11 10.83 10.76 -9.95
C ALA A 11 11.98 11.57 -10.55
N ILE A 12 13.05 11.81 -9.78
CA ILE A 12 14.25 12.52 -10.28
C ILE A 12 14.90 11.74 -11.43
N ALA A 13 14.99 10.42 -11.30
CA ALA A 13 15.58 9.56 -12.33
C ALA A 13 14.65 9.28 -13.53
N GLY A 14 13.35 9.62 -13.43
CA GLY A 14 12.36 9.29 -14.45
C GLY A 14 12.04 7.80 -14.56
N TYR A 15 12.15 7.07 -13.45
CA TYR A 15 12.00 5.61 -13.42
C TYR A 15 10.62 5.17 -12.91
N PRO A 16 10.07 4.08 -13.45
CA PRO A 16 8.79 3.56 -12.98
C PRO A 16 8.93 2.98 -11.57
N ILE A 17 7.89 3.21 -10.76
CA ILE A 17 7.81 2.77 -9.38
C ILE A 17 6.42 2.20 -9.11
N ILE A 18 6.35 1.07 -8.41
CA ILE A 18 5.10 0.47 -7.94
C ILE A 18 5.21 0.14 -6.46
N THR A 19 4.12 0.35 -5.73
CA THR A 19 4.05 0.10 -4.28
C THR A 19 3.01 -0.96 -3.99
N VAL A 20 3.37 -1.95 -3.17
CA VAL A 20 2.48 -3.03 -2.74
C VAL A 20 2.50 -3.21 -1.22
N PRO A 21 1.46 -3.82 -0.62
CA PRO A 21 1.39 -4.00 0.83
C PRO A 21 2.49 -4.93 1.38
N LEU A 22 3.29 -4.43 2.33
CA LEU A 22 4.35 -5.23 2.98
C LEU A 22 3.88 -5.79 4.32
N GLY A 23 3.20 -4.99 5.13
CA GLY A 23 2.74 -5.43 6.44
C GLY A 23 1.97 -4.36 7.20
N PHE A 24 1.84 -4.59 8.49
CA PHE A 24 1.14 -3.72 9.44
C PHE A 24 2.03 -3.46 10.66
N GLN A 25 1.90 -2.27 11.23
CA GLN A 25 2.50 -1.98 12.53
C GLN A 25 1.92 -2.91 13.61
N PRO A 26 2.73 -3.34 14.59
CA PRO A 26 2.25 -4.14 15.71
C PRO A 26 1.04 -3.53 16.43
N ALA A 27 0.19 -4.37 17.02
CA ALA A 27 -0.99 -3.93 17.77
C ALA A 27 -0.64 -3.11 19.03
N ASN A 28 0.60 -3.22 19.53
CA ASN A 28 1.10 -2.47 20.68
C ASN A 28 1.82 -1.15 20.30
N THR A 29 1.82 -0.77 19.01
CA THR A 29 2.43 0.49 18.58
C THR A 29 1.68 1.68 19.17
N THR A 30 2.43 2.60 19.79
CA THR A 30 1.88 3.81 20.40
C THR A 30 1.29 4.74 19.34
N LEU A 31 0.10 5.27 19.61
CA LEU A 31 -0.52 6.27 18.76
C LEU A 31 0.32 7.56 18.78
N SER A 32 0.68 8.06 17.61
CA SER A 32 1.35 9.35 17.51
C SER A 32 0.41 10.48 17.98
N PRO A 33 0.93 11.61 18.48
CA PRO A 33 0.15 12.83 18.69
C PRO A 33 -0.64 13.21 17.43
N ALA A 34 -1.78 13.87 17.62
CA ALA A 34 -2.64 14.32 16.54
C ALA A 34 -2.31 15.79 16.20
N GLU A 35 -1.49 16.01 15.18
CA GLU A 35 -1.07 17.34 14.75
C GLU A 35 -0.92 17.40 13.21
N PRO A 36 -1.94 17.83 12.43
CA PRO A 36 -3.38 17.84 12.69
C PRO A 36 -4.02 16.44 12.60
N THR A 37 -3.29 15.45 12.09
CA THR A 37 -3.72 14.04 11.99
C THR A 37 -2.67 13.13 12.62
N ARG A 38 -3.04 11.90 12.96
CA ARG A 38 -2.10 10.93 13.52
C ARG A 38 -1.27 10.31 12.39
N ALA A 39 0.05 10.42 12.47
CA ALA A 39 0.99 9.86 11.50
C ALA A 39 1.24 8.36 11.69
N MET A 40 1.04 7.82 12.90
CA MET A 40 1.29 6.41 13.20
C MET A 40 0.34 5.86 14.26
N GLY A 41 0.03 4.56 14.15
CA GLY A 41 -0.81 3.86 15.10
C GLY A 41 -0.68 2.33 15.00
N PRO A 42 -1.38 1.61 15.89
CA PRO A 42 -1.43 0.16 15.87
C PRO A 42 -2.14 -0.33 14.61
N ASN A 43 -1.69 -1.46 14.08
CA ASN A 43 -2.23 -2.08 12.86
C ASN A 43 -2.21 -1.15 11.62
N MET A 44 -1.38 -0.12 11.61
CA MET A 44 -1.26 0.77 10.45
C MET A 44 -0.55 0.05 9.31
N PRO A 45 -1.14 -0.01 8.09
CA PRO A 45 -0.50 -0.65 6.96
C PRO A 45 0.71 0.15 6.47
N PHE A 46 1.75 -0.54 6.04
CA PHE A 46 2.87 0.04 5.31
C PHE A 46 3.26 -0.85 4.13
N GLY A 47 3.79 -0.21 3.09
CA GLY A 47 4.13 -0.88 1.84
C GLY A 47 5.62 -1.06 1.65
N ILE A 48 5.94 -1.75 0.56
CA ILE A 48 7.25 -1.78 -0.06
C ILE A 48 7.11 -1.27 -1.50
N SER A 49 8.08 -0.49 -1.96
CA SER A 49 8.17 -0.06 -3.35
C SER A 49 9.23 -0.84 -4.11
N PHE A 50 8.89 -1.25 -5.32
CA PHE A 50 9.80 -1.71 -6.36
C PHE A 50 10.04 -0.57 -7.34
N ILE A 51 11.30 -0.37 -7.74
CA ILE A 51 11.71 0.63 -8.72
C ILE A 51 12.31 -0.13 -9.90
N GLY A 52 11.77 0.10 -11.09
CA GLY A 52 12.31 -0.44 -12.34
C GLY A 52 13.24 0.55 -13.03
N THR A 53 13.88 0.13 -14.12
CA THR A 53 14.59 1.04 -15.04
C THR A 53 13.58 1.71 -15.99
N ALA A 54 14.02 2.72 -16.74
CA ALA A 54 13.16 3.40 -17.72
C ALA A 54 12.43 2.40 -18.64
N PHE A 55 11.12 2.60 -18.81
CA PHE A 55 10.21 1.83 -19.68
C PHE A 55 10.06 0.33 -19.34
N SER A 56 10.27 -0.05 -18.08
CA SER A 56 10.15 -1.44 -17.58
C SER A 56 8.83 -1.74 -16.87
N GLU A 57 7.76 -0.97 -17.12
CA GLU A 57 6.48 -1.05 -16.40
C GLU A 57 5.88 -2.46 -16.45
N PHE A 58 5.98 -3.16 -17.59
CA PHE A 58 5.40 -4.49 -17.74
C PHE A 58 6.05 -5.53 -16.82
N GLU A 59 7.38 -5.53 -16.73
CA GLU A 59 8.13 -6.39 -15.81
C GLU A 59 7.86 -5.99 -14.36
N LEU A 60 7.85 -4.69 -14.08
CA LEU A 60 7.60 -4.15 -12.75
C LEU A 60 6.22 -4.56 -12.20
N ILE A 61 5.18 -4.51 -13.04
CA ILE A 61 3.84 -5.00 -12.70
C ILE A 61 3.86 -6.50 -12.45
N THR A 62 4.59 -7.27 -13.26
CA THR A 62 4.72 -8.73 -13.08
C THR A 62 5.33 -9.08 -11.73
N PHE A 63 6.39 -8.38 -11.30
CA PHE A 63 7.00 -8.59 -9.99
C PHE A 63 6.07 -8.20 -8.84
N ALA A 64 5.39 -7.06 -8.95
CA ALA A 64 4.42 -6.62 -7.96
C ALA A 64 3.27 -7.61 -7.80
N PHE A 65 2.74 -8.11 -8.92
CA PHE A 65 1.68 -9.12 -8.94
C PHE A 65 2.14 -10.43 -8.30
N ALA A 66 3.30 -10.96 -8.71
CA ALA A 66 3.84 -12.19 -8.13
C ALA A 66 4.04 -12.06 -6.61
N TYR A 67 4.54 -10.92 -6.14
CA TYR A 67 4.69 -10.64 -4.72
C TYR A 67 3.33 -10.57 -3.99
N GLU A 68 2.34 -9.86 -4.56
CA GLU A 68 1.01 -9.73 -3.95
C GLU A 68 0.32 -11.10 -3.84
N GLN A 69 0.37 -11.89 -4.91
CA GLN A 69 -0.20 -13.25 -4.93
C GLN A 69 0.54 -14.21 -4.00
N ALA A 70 1.85 -14.06 -3.80
CA ALA A 70 2.57 -14.92 -2.85
C ALA A 70 2.22 -14.56 -1.39
N THR A 71 1.97 -13.29 -1.08
CA THR A 71 1.91 -12.81 0.31
C THR A 71 0.51 -12.57 0.83
N HIS A 72 -0.42 -12.17 -0.04
CA HIS A 72 -1.80 -11.77 0.29
C HIS A 72 -1.88 -10.83 1.50
N THR A 73 -0.85 -9.99 1.70
CA THR A 73 -0.66 -9.24 2.95
C THR A 73 -1.85 -8.36 3.28
N ARG A 74 -2.49 -7.76 2.27
CA ARG A 74 -3.68 -6.91 2.44
C ARG A 74 -4.80 -7.59 3.23
N LEU A 75 -4.94 -8.90 3.12
CA LEU A 75 -6.04 -9.66 3.73
C LEU A 75 -5.76 -10.11 5.16
N LYS A 76 -4.53 -9.90 5.68
CA LYS A 76 -4.13 -10.38 7.01
C LYS A 76 -4.74 -9.58 8.16
N VAL A 77 -5.02 -8.30 7.93
CA VAL A 77 -5.66 -7.42 8.91
C VAL A 77 -6.73 -6.61 8.18
N LEU A 78 -7.98 -6.73 8.65
CA LEU A 78 -9.10 -5.97 8.10
C LEU A 78 -9.10 -4.54 8.66
N ALA A 79 -9.65 -3.62 7.87
CA ALA A 79 -9.97 -2.29 8.37
C ALA A 79 -10.99 -2.37 9.51
N PHE A 80 -11.14 -1.29 10.27
CA PHE A 80 -12.20 -1.17 11.27
C PHE A 80 -13.58 -1.29 10.60
N PRO A 81 -14.62 -1.80 11.30
CA PRO A 81 -15.88 -2.21 10.69
C PRO A 81 -16.55 -1.16 9.79
N GLU A 82 -16.43 0.11 10.13
CA GLU A 82 -17.02 1.23 9.40
C GLU A 82 -16.29 1.53 8.08
N ALA A 83 -15.01 1.17 7.96
CA ALA A 83 -14.22 1.33 6.73
C ALA A 83 -14.26 0.08 5.82
N ILE A 84 -14.90 -1.00 6.25
CA ILE A 84 -15.08 -2.18 5.39
C ILE A 84 -16.19 -1.86 4.38
N PRO A 85 -15.89 -1.83 3.07
CA PRO A 85 -16.90 -1.56 2.05
C PRO A 85 -17.94 -2.68 2.04
N LYS A 86 -19.22 -2.32 2.16
CA LYS A 86 -20.37 -3.26 2.17
C LYS A 86 -21.07 -3.37 0.82
N THR A 87 -20.81 -2.42 -0.08
CA THR A 87 -21.45 -2.32 -1.40
C THR A 87 -20.41 -1.96 -2.46
N GLN A 88 -20.53 -2.52 -3.65
CA GLN A 88 -19.75 -2.22 -4.84
C GLN A 88 -20.55 -1.33 -5.79
N LEU A 89 -19.85 -0.69 -6.75
CA LEU A 89 -20.49 0.20 -7.73
C LEU A 89 -21.59 -0.51 -8.54
N VAL A 90 -21.38 -1.80 -8.86
CA VAL A 90 -22.36 -2.65 -9.56
C VAL A 90 -23.66 -2.85 -8.77
N ASP A 91 -23.61 -2.80 -7.45
CA ASP A 91 -24.78 -2.98 -6.58
C ASP A 91 -25.75 -1.79 -6.63
N VAL A 92 -25.28 -0.65 -7.18
CA VAL A 92 -26.00 0.64 -7.19
C VAL A 92 -26.36 1.08 -8.61
N VAL A 93 -25.44 0.95 -9.58
CA VAL A 93 -25.59 1.54 -10.93
C VAL A 93 -26.39 0.65 -11.90
N GLY A 94 -26.62 -0.62 -11.56
CA GLY A 94 -27.34 -1.60 -12.40
C GLY A 94 -28.81 -1.85 -12.06
N LYS A 95 -29.46 -0.96 -11.31
CA LYS A 95 -30.89 -1.03 -10.97
C LYS A 95 -31.71 0.01 -11.74
#